data_AF-A0A6I8VFX7-F1
#
_entry.id   AF-A0A6I8VFX7-F1
#
_cell.length_a   1.000
_cell.length_b   1.000
_cell.length_c   1.000
_cell.angle_alpha   90.00
_cell.angle_beta   90.00
_cell.angle_gamma   90.00
#
_symmetry.space_group_name_H-M   'P 1'
#
loop_
_entity.id
_entity.type
_entity.pdbx_description
1 polymer ?
#
loop_
_entity_poly.entity_id
_entity_poly.type
_entity_poly.pdbx_seq_one_letter_code
_entity_poly.pdbx_strand_id
1 'polypeptide(L)'
;MVLCSSCCYYLDLRWGCFWSGVAMIPYYTLMAFLMFDDLEESHEALDENMDARLETHGFWVLGITYTIMGILSFPLLFAGLLNISWLCVAFLVLQIPPVLVNCYYLLVAIMYGIELETFITYGVPQVLVIYIDLVAYSYLEEKRIIANNRKYEAEEVPVA
;
A
#
# COMPACT_ATOMS: atom_id res chain seq x y z
N MET A 1 14.24 12.81 12.13
CA MET A 1 13.58 11.49 12.02
C MET A 1 12.52 11.43 13.09
N VAL A 2 11.24 11.58 12.73
CA VAL A 2 10.15 11.36 13.67
C VAL A 2 10.09 9.85 13.86
N LEU A 3 10.81 9.33 14.86
CA LEU A 3 10.55 7.98 15.33
C LEU A 3 9.08 7.96 15.74
N CYS A 4 8.25 7.20 15.03
CA CYS A 4 6.92 6.81 15.48
C CYS A 4 7.07 5.92 16.73
N SER A 5 7.51 6.54 17.83
CA SER A 5 8.06 5.91 19.02
C SER A 5 6.99 5.34 19.97
N SER A 6 5.70 5.57 19.73
CA SER A 6 4.69 5.32 20.77
C SER A 6 3.67 4.23 20.45
N CYS A 7 3.34 3.95 19.19
CA CYS A 7 2.42 2.85 18.85
C CYS A 7 3.13 1.61 18.27
N CYS A 8 4.16 1.80 17.43
CA CYS A 8 4.93 0.70 16.85
C CYS A 8 5.97 0.09 17.79
N TYR A 9 6.25 0.71 18.95
CA TYR A 9 7.19 0.16 19.94
C TYR A 9 6.52 -0.85 20.89
N TYR A 10 5.19 -0.81 21.01
CA TYR A 10 4.42 -1.74 21.86
C TYR A 10 4.01 -3.02 21.13
N LEU A 11 3.92 -2.98 19.81
CA LEU A 11 3.70 -4.11 18.91
C LEU A 11 4.89 -4.16 17.97
N ASP A 12 5.82 -5.10 18.22
CA ASP A 12 7.00 -5.42 17.39
C ASP A 12 6.76 -5.06 15.91
N LEU A 13 7.64 -4.25 15.29
CA LEU A 13 7.48 -3.73 13.92
C LEU A 13 7.20 -4.85 12.89
N ARG A 14 7.71 -6.05 13.19
CA ARG A 14 7.37 -7.29 12.47
C ARG A 14 5.86 -7.59 12.43
N TRP A 15 5.18 -7.52 13.57
CA TRP A 15 3.73 -7.69 13.66
C TRP A 15 2.99 -6.52 13.02
N GLY A 16 3.57 -5.32 13.04
CA GLY A 16 3.09 -4.18 12.26
C GLY A 16 2.98 -4.50 10.76
N CYS A 17 4.04 -5.05 10.16
CA CYS A 17 4.03 -5.50 8.76
C CYS A 17 3.02 -6.63 8.50
N PHE A 18 2.90 -7.60 9.43
CA PHE A 18 1.94 -8.69 9.30
C PHE A 18 0.49 -8.19 9.29
N TRP A 19 0.09 -7.42 10.30
CA TRP A 19 -1.27 -6.88 10.40
C TRP A 19 -1.60 -5.91 9.27
N SER A 20 -0.61 -5.13 8.83
CA SER A 20 -0.72 -4.27 7.65
C SER A 20 -1.07 -5.07 6.39
N GLY A 21 -0.35 -6.17 6.12
CA GLY A 21 -0.66 -7.05 5.00
C GLY A 21 -2.03 -7.73 5.12
N VAL A 22 -2.36 -8.22 6.32
CA VAL A 22 -3.68 -8.86 6.59
C VAL A 22 -4.84 -7.88 6.41
N ALA A 23 -4.67 -6.61 6.76
CA ALA A 23 -5.70 -5.60 6.59
C ALA A 23 -5.82 -5.11 5.14
N MET A 24 -4.69 -4.97 4.43
CA MET A 24 -4.68 -4.44 3.06
C MET A 24 -5.26 -5.40 2.03
N ILE A 25 -5.05 -6.71 2.18
CA ILE A 25 -5.59 -7.72 1.25
C ILE A 25 -7.13 -7.59 1.11
N PRO A 26 -7.93 -7.70 2.18
CA PRO A 26 -9.38 -7.56 2.07
C PRO A 26 -9.80 -6.14 1.70
N TYR A 27 -9.07 -5.11 2.17
CA TYR A 27 -9.41 -3.72 1.86
C TYR A 27 -9.30 -3.42 0.37
N TYR A 28 -8.16 -3.73 -0.27
CA TYR A 28 -7.98 -3.50 -1.70
C TYR A 28 -8.85 -4.41 -2.56
N THR A 29 -9.10 -5.65 -2.11
CA THR A 29 -10.00 -6.55 -2.81
C THR A 29 -11.44 -6.01 -2.78
N LEU A 30 -11.89 -5.46 -1.65
CA LEU A 30 -13.19 -4.81 -1.54
C LEU A 30 -13.27 -3.58 -2.44
N MET A 31 -12.24 -2.73 -2.47
CA MET A 31 -12.21 -1.57 -3.36
C MET A 31 -12.23 -1.98 -4.83
N ALA A 32 -11.47 -3.01 -5.22
CA ALA A 32 -11.53 -3.55 -6.57
C ALA A 32 -12.93 -4.08 -6.91
N PHE A 33 -13.57 -4.79 -5.99
CA PHE A 33 -14.94 -5.28 -6.16
C PHE A 33 -15.92 -4.14 -6.40
N LEU A 34 -15.91 -3.09 -5.55
CA LEU A 34 -16.78 -1.93 -5.70
C LEU A 34 -16.57 -1.23 -7.06
N MET A 35 -15.32 -1.03 -7.50
CA MET A 35 -15.05 -0.42 -8.80
C MET A 35 -15.54 -1.27 -9.98
N PHE A 36 -15.52 -2.60 -9.86
CA PHE A 36 -16.05 -3.50 -10.89
C PHE A 36 -17.58 -3.61 -10.86
N ASP A 37 -18.21 -3.48 -9.69
CA ASP A 37 -19.67 -3.45 -9.52
C ASP A 37 -20.25 -2.17 -10.14
N ASP A 38 -19.65 -1.00 -9.82
CA ASP A 38 -20.01 0.29 -10.42
C ASP A 38 -19.84 0.29 -11.95
N LEU A 39 -18.88 -0.48 -12.46
CA LEU A 39 -18.68 -0.69 -13.90
C LEU A 39 -19.79 -1.51 -14.56
N GLU A 40 -20.30 -2.52 -13.88
CA GLU A 40 -21.38 -3.36 -14.39
C GLU A 40 -22.70 -2.58 -14.41
N GLU A 41 -22.98 -1.80 -13.36
CA GLU A 41 -24.16 -0.93 -13.27
C GLU A 41 -24.11 0.21 -14.31
N SER A 42 -22.94 0.83 -14.52
CA SER A 42 -22.78 1.87 -15.54
C SER A 42 -22.82 1.34 -16.98
N HIS A 43 -22.51 0.05 -17.20
CA HIS A 43 -22.66 -0.61 -18.49
C HIS A 43 -24.13 -0.78 -18.93
N GLU A 44 -25.06 -0.91 -17.97
CA GLU A 44 -26.50 -1.01 -18.25
C GLU A 44 -27.15 0.36 -18.59
N ALA A 45 -26.49 1.48 -18.25
CA ALA A 45 -26.98 2.84 -18.47
C ALA A 45 -26.43 3.52 -19.74
N LEU A 46 -25.60 2.83 -20.53
CA LEU A 46 -24.84 3.46 -21.60
C LEU A 46 -25.63 3.55 -22.93
N ASP A 47 -26.43 4.61 -23.07
CA ASP A 47 -26.81 5.17 -24.38
C ASP A 47 -26.26 6.61 -24.50
N GLU A 48 -25.52 6.85 -25.59
CA GLU A 48 -25.21 8.15 -26.25
C GLU A 48 -24.16 9.18 -25.75
N ASN A 49 -23.44 9.08 -24.63
CA ASN A 49 -22.47 10.15 -24.23
C ASN A 49 -20.97 9.76 -24.14
N MET A 50 -20.10 10.61 -24.71
CA MET A 50 -18.63 10.44 -24.75
C MET A 50 -17.96 10.57 -23.38
N ASP A 51 -18.51 11.40 -22.48
CA ASP A 51 -17.99 11.60 -21.12
C ASP A 51 -18.16 10.35 -20.25
N ALA A 52 -19.28 9.64 -20.38
CA ALA A 52 -19.53 8.37 -19.70
C ALA A 52 -18.53 7.26 -20.11
N ARG A 53 -17.99 7.34 -21.34
CA ARG A 53 -16.95 6.43 -21.82
C ARG A 53 -15.57 6.69 -21.20
N LEU A 54 -15.29 7.94 -20.78
CA LEU A 54 -14.03 8.29 -20.12
C LEU A 54 -14.03 7.86 -18.64
N GLU A 55 -15.17 8.01 -17.96
CA GLU A 55 -15.36 7.56 -16.57
C GLU A 55 -15.23 6.03 -16.43
N THR A 56 -15.88 5.27 -17.31
CA THR A 56 -15.79 3.80 -17.34
C THR A 56 -14.35 3.31 -17.55
N HIS A 57 -13.56 3.97 -18.40
CA HIS A 57 -12.14 3.64 -18.53
C HIS A 57 -11.33 3.92 -17.25
N GLY A 58 -11.66 4.99 -16.53
CA GLY A 58 -11.06 5.32 -15.24
C GLY A 58 -11.30 4.24 -14.19
N PHE A 59 -12.55 3.83 -14.01
CA PHE A 59 -12.94 2.76 -13.08
C PHE A 59 -12.25 1.44 -13.40
N TRP A 60 -12.10 1.08 -14.69
CA TRP A 60 -11.38 -0.13 -15.09
C TRP A 60 -9.91 -0.12 -14.66
N VAL A 61 -9.23 1.00 -14.90
CA VAL A 61 -7.83 1.16 -14.51
C VAL A 61 -7.68 1.10 -12.99
N LEU A 62 -8.59 1.74 -12.26
CA LEU A 62 -8.60 1.74 -10.79
C LEU A 62 -8.90 0.34 -10.21
N GLY A 63 -9.89 -0.38 -10.72
CA GLY A 63 -10.20 -1.74 -10.28
C GLY A 63 -9.03 -2.71 -10.47
N ILE A 64 -8.35 -2.65 -11.63
CA ILE A 64 -7.13 -3.42 -11.88
C ILE A 64 -6.01 -2.99 -10.92
N THR A 65 -5.85 -1.69 -10.69
CA THR A 65 -4.83 -1.14 -9.78
C THR A 65 -5.02 -1.67 -8.36
N TYR A 66 -6.25 -1.64 -7.82
CA TYR A 66 -6.53 -2.18 -6.50
C TYR A 66 -6.37 -3.69 -6.42
N THR A 67 -6.71 -4.42 -7.49
CA THR A 67 -6.44 -5.86 -7.57
C THR A 67 -4.93 -6.14 -7.45
N ILE A 68 -4.10 -5.38 -8.18
CA ILE A 68 -2.65 -5.48 -8.09
C ILE A 68 -2.16 -5.14 -6.68
N MET A 69 -2.66 -4.07 -6.05
CA MET A 69 -2.28 -3.70 -4.68
C MET A 69 -2.64 -4.78 -3.65
N GLY A 70 -3.80 -5.43 -3.81
CA GLY A 70 -4.18 -6.60 -3.00
C GLY A 70 -3.17 -7.75 -3.13
N ILE A 71 -2.74 -8.06 -4.35
CA ILE A 71 -1.72 -9.09 -4.61
C ILE A 71 -0.35 -8.68 -4.05
N LEU A 72 0.05 -7.42 -4.20
CA LEU A 72 1.32 -6.91 -3.70
C LEU A 72 1.38 -6.85 -2.16
N SER A 73 0.24 -6.88 -1.48
CA SER A 73 0.17 -6.94 -0.02
C SER A 73 0.63 -8.29 0.55
N PHE A 74 0.63 -9.37 -0.25
CA PHE A 74 1.13 -10.69 0.17
C PHE A 74 2.64 -10.70 0.49
N PRO A 75 3.53 -10.14 -0.35
CA PRO A 75 4.93 -9.92 0.00
C PRO A 75 5.14 -9.29 1.38
N LEU A 76 4.37 -8.24 1.73
CA LEU A 76 4.48 -7.59 3.03
C LEU A 76 4.03 -8.51 4.18
N LEU A 77 2.90 -9.20 4.00
CA LEU A 77 2.41 -10.19 4.96
C LEU A 77 3.46 -11.28 5.23
N PHE A 78 4.04 -11.84 4.17
CA PHE A 78 5.08 -12.86 4.29
C PHE A 78 6.39 -12.31 4.83
N ALA A 79 6.73 -11.05 4.57
CA ALA A 79 7.90 -10.40 5.16
C ALA A 79 7.79 -10.34 6.70
N GLY A 80 6.60 -10.00 7.21
CA GLY A 80 6.30 -10.02 8.65
C GLY A 80 6.29 -11.44 9.22
N LEU A 81 5.65 -12.40 8.52
CA LEU A 81 5.54 -13.78 9.00
C LEU A 81 6.89 -14.51 9.02
N LEU A 82 7.62 -14.47 7.91
CA LEU A 82 8.89 -15.20 7.70
C LEU A 82 10.12 -14.42 8.15
N ASN A 83 9.95 -13.15 8.55
CA ASN A 83 11.03 -12.29 9.04
C ASN A 83 12.10 -11.99 7.96
N ILE A 84 11.70 -11.93 6.68
CA ILE A 84 12.56 -11.76 5.49
C ILE A 84 12.50 -10.31 5.01
N SER A 85 13.64 -9.60 5.05
CA SER A 85 13.74 -8.19 4.64
C SER A 85 13.61 -7.98 3.13
N TRP A 86 14.05 -8.93 2.31
CA TRP A 86 13.94 -8.83 0.85
C TRP A 86 12.48 -8.70 0.36
N LEU A 87 11.54 -9.37 1.03
CA LEU A 87 10.12 -9.27 0.70
C LEU A 87 9.53 -7.90 1.01
N CYS A 88 9.99 -7.24 2.09
CA CYS A 88 9.65 -5.83 2.36
C CYS A 88 10.19 -4.89 1.27
N VAL A 89 11.41 -5.11 0.79
CA VAL A 89 11.97 -4.30 -0.31
C VAL A 89 11.18 -4.52 -1.59
N ALA A 90 10.84 -5.79 -1.91
CA ALA A 90 10.02 -6.12 -3.07
C ALA A 90 8.65 -5.42 -3.01
N PHE A 91 7.99 -5.43 -1.84
CA PHE A 91 6.74 -4.69 -1.62
C PHE A 91 6.90 -3.19 -1.94
N LEU A 92 7.87 -2.53 -1.30
CA LEU A 92 8.11 -1.09 -1.45
C LEU A 92 8.40 -0.68 -2.90
N VAL A 93 9.06 -1.53 -3.68
CA VAL A 93 9.38 -1.24 -5.09
C VAL A 93 8.19 -1.54 -6.01
N LEU A 94 7.56 -2.70 -5.84
CA LEU A 94 6.50 -3.15 -6.73
C LEU A 94 5.22 -2.31 -6.60
N GLN A 95 4.99 -1.66 -5.47
CA GLN A 95 3.83 -0.81 -5.26
C GLN A 95 3.97 0.60 -5.85
N ILE A 96 5.16 1.01 -6.33
CA ILE A 96 5.36 2.35 -6.88
C ILE A 96 4.39 2.63 -8.05
N PRO A 97 4.26 1.75 -9.06
CA PRO A 97 3.32 1.98 -10.16
C PRO A 97 1.87 2.17 -9.70
N PRO A 98 1.25 1.27 -8.90
CA PRO A 98 -0.14 1.47 -8.49
C PRO A 98 -0.36 2.70 -7.61
N VAL A 99 0.63 3.07 -6.77
CA VAL A 99 0.57 4.32 -5.99
C VAL A 99 0.56 5.55 -6.90
N LEU A 100 1.37 5.56 -7.97
CA LEU A 100 1.37 6.66 -8.94
C LEU A 100 0.04 6.78 -9.68
N VAL A 101 -0.58 5.65 -10.03
CA VAL A 101 -1.91 5.62 -10.65
C VAL A 101 -2.94 6.25 -9.70
N ASN A 102 -2.97 5.84 -8.43
CA ASN A 102 -3.91 6.40 -7.45
C ASN A 102 -3.66 7.90 -7.20
N CYS A 103 -2.40 8.33 -7.11
CA CYS A 103 -2.03 9.74 -7.01
C CYS A 103 -2.52 10.57 -8.20
N TYR A 104 -2.44 10.02 -9.42
CA TYR A 104 -2.94 10.69 -10.61
C TYR A 104 -4.46 10.91 -10.54
N TYR A 105 -5.24 9.88 -10.21
CA TYR A 105 -6.70 10.00 -10.09
C TYR A 105 -7.12 10.90 -8.94
N LEU A 106 -6.41 10.86 -7.81
CA LEU A 106 -6.64 11.79 -6.71
C LEU A 106 -6.38 13.24 -7.12
N LEU A 107 -5.32 13.50 -7.89
CA LEU A 107 -5.01 14.84 -8.40
C LEU A 107 -6.09 15.33 -9.37
N VAL A 108 -6.55 14.47 -10.28
CA VAL A 108 -7.66 14.77 -11.19
C VAL A 108 -8.92 15.12 -10.40
N ALA A 109 -9.29 14.31 -9.39
CA ALA A 109 -10.43 14.58 -8.52
C ALA A 109 -10.32 15.91 -7.79
N ILE A 110 -9.11 16.28 -7.31
CA ILE A 110 -8.88 17.59 -6.68
C ILE A 110 -9.08 18.74 -7.69
N MET A 111 -8.62 18.58 -8.93
CA MET A 111 -8.75 19.60 -9.97
C MET A 111 -10.20 19.87 -10.38
N TYR A 112 -11.04 18.83 -10.44
CA TYR A 112 -12.44 18.94 -10.85
C TYR A 112 -13.41 19.26 -9.70
N GLY A 113 -12.89 19.40 -8.48
CA GLY A 113 -13.69 19.59 -7.27
C GLY A 113 -13.94 18.23 -6.61
N ILE A 114 -13.39 18.05 -5.42
CA ILE A 114 -13.43 16.77 -4.74
C ILE A 114 -14.78 16.56 -4.05
N GLU A 115 -15.44 15.45 -4.39
CA GLU A 115 -16.61 14.98 -3.66
C GLU A 115 -16.18 13.96 -2.59
N LEU A 116 -17.05 13.76 -1.59
CA LEU A 116 -16.75 12.86 -0.47
C LEU A 116 -16.49 11.43 -0.94
N GLU A 117 -17.29 10.95 -1.87
CA GLU A 117 -17.20 9.60 -2.43
C GLU A 117 -15.85 9.40 -3.12
N THR A 118 -15.45 10.36 -3.95
CA THR A 118 -14.16 10.38 -4.66
C THR A 118 -12.98 10.43 -3.68
N PHE A 119 -13.10 11.17 -2.58
CA PHE A 119 -12.10 11.19 -1.52
C PHE A 119 -11.99 9.85 -0.78
N ILE A 120 -13.12 9.19 -0.51
CA ILE A 120 -13.12 7.85 0.10
C ILE A 120 -12.47 6.85 -0.84
N THR A 121 -12.78 6.91 -2.14
CA THR A 121 -12.28 5.98 -3.14
C THR A 121 -10.80 6.17 -3.43
N TYR A 122 -10.25 7.39 -3.42
CA TYR A 122 -8.84 7.64 -3.79
C TYR A 122 -7.96 8.07 -2.62
N GLY A 123 -8.48 8.95 -1.76
CA GLY A 123 -7.73 9.55 -0.66
C GLY A 123 -7.47 8.58 0.49
N VAL A 124 -8.48 7.81 0.90
CA VAL A 124 -8.32 6.83 2.00
C VAL A 124 -7.31 5.74 1.66
N PRO A 125 -7.37 5.08 0.48
CA PRO A 125 -6.33 4.15 0.06
C PRO A 125 -4.94 4.80 0.05
N GLN A 126 -4.83 6.04 -0.42
CA GLN A 126 -3.54 6.74 -0.51
C GLN A 126 -2.91 6.96 0.88
N VAL A 127 -3.71 7.42 1.85
CA VAL A 127 -3.25 7.64 3.23
C VAL A 127 -2.84 6.32 3.88
N LEU A 128 -3.61 5.25 3.64
CA LEU A 128 -3.31 3.92 4.16
C LEU A 128 -2.00 3.37 3.60
N VAL A 129 -1.75 3.51 2.29
CA VAL A 129 -0.45 3.10 1.71
C VAL A 129 0.70 3.84 2.37
N ILE A 130 0.61 5.17 2.45
CA ILE A 130 1.70 5.98 3.01
C ILE A 130 2.03 5.55 4.44
N TYR A 131 1.00 5.27 5.25
CA TYR A 131 1.21 4.76 6.60
C TYR A 131 1.95 3.41 6.60
N ILE A 132 1.54 2.48 5.74
CA ILE A 132 2.15 1.15 5.68
C ILE A 132 3.58 1.21 5.14
N ASP A 133 3.87 2.10 4.21
CA ASP A 133 5.22 2.34 3.69
C ASP A 133 6.15 2.79 4.80
N LEU A 134 5.67 3.67 5.67
CA LEU A 134 6.43 4.10 6.86
C LEU A 134 6.67 2.93 7.83
N VAL A 135 5.68 2.05 8.03
CA VAL A 135 5.84 0.84 8.85
C VAL A 135 6.87 -0.11 8.25
N ALA A 136 6.75 -0.42 6.95
CA ALA A 136 7.66 -1.32 6.24
C ALA A 136 9.09 -0.76 6.20
N TYR A 137 9.24 0.56 5.98
CA TYR A 137 10.52 1.24 6.02
C TYR A 137 11.15 1.21 7.41
N SER A 138 10.37 1.50 8.46
CA SER A 138 10.84 1.46 9.85
C SER A 138 11.33 0.07 10.25
N TYR A 139 10.63 -0.98 9.80
CA TYR A 139 11.06 -2.36 10.01
C TYR A 139 12.37 -2.71 9.29
N LEU A 140 12.56 -2.22 8.06
CA LEU A 140 13.83 -2.38 7.34
C LEU A 140 14.99 -1.64 8.04
N GLU A 141 14.73 -0.45 8.55
CA GLU A 141 15.72 0.33 9.28
C GLU A 141 16.15 -0.36 10.59
N GLU A 142 15.20 -0.87 11.36
CA GLU A 142 15.48 -1.66 12.57
C GLU A 142 16.36 -2.88 12.26
N LYS A 143 16.03 -3.64 11.20
CA LYS A 143 16.83 -4.76 10.72
C LYS A 143 18.26 -4.36 10.36
N ARG A 144 18.42 -3.19 9.74
CA ARG A 144 19.73 -2.66 9.36
C ARG A 144 20.56 -2.26 10.58
N ILE A 145 19.95 -1.62 11.59
CA ILE A 145 20.61 -1.25 12.84
C ILE A 145 21.10 -2.49 13.57
N ILE A 146 20.25 -3.52 13.71
CA ILE A 146 20.63 -4.79 14.36
C ILE A 146 21.78 -5.47 13.61
N ALA A 147 21.73 -5.51 12.27
CA ALA A 147 22.78 -6.10 11.46
C ALA A 147 24.12 -5.34 11.60
N ASN A 148 24.08 -4.00 11.71
CA ASN A 148 25.28 -3.19 11.93
C ASN A 148 25.85 -3.41 13.34
N ASN A 149 25.01 -3.42 14.38
CA ASN A 149 25.46 -3.62 15.77
C ASN A 149 26.13 -5.00 15.95
N ARG A 150 25.60 -6.05 15.32
CA ARG A 150 26.25 -7.38 15.33
C ARG A 150 27.61 -7.41 14.64
N LYS A 151 27.84 -6.56 13.63
CA LYS A 151 29.16 -6.47 12.98
C LYS A 151 30.20 -5.87 13.91
N TYR A 152 29.82 -4.84 14.67
CA TYR A 152 30.72 -4.23 15.66
C TYR A 152 31.06 -5.18 16.81
N GLU A 153 30.09 -5.93 17.34
CA GLU A 153 30.35 -6.95 18.37
C GLU A 153 31.30 -8.08 17.89
N ALA A 154 31.25 -8.44 16.60
CA ALA A 154 32.12 -9.46 16.03
C ALA A 154 33.57 -8.99 15.79
N GLU A 155 33.79 -7.69 15.57
CA GLU A 155 35.12 -7.11 15.42
C GLU A 155 35.82 -6.87 16.76
N GLU A 156 35.06 -6.75 17.86
CA GLU A 156 35.59 -6.51 19.21
C GLU A 156 36.01 -7.77 19.98
N VAL A 157 35.95 -8.97 19.39
CA VAL A 157 36.48 -10.19 20.03
C VAL A 157 37.97 -10.34 19.68
N PRO A 158 38.92 -9.90 20.52
CA PRO A 158 40.33 -10.22 20.30
C PRO A 158 40.50 -11.74 20.41
N VAL A 159 41.05 -12.34 19.35
CA VAL A 159 41.56 -13.70 19.37
C VAL A 159 42.68 -13.73 20.41
N ALA A 160 42.40 -14.31 21.57
CA ALA A 160 43.37 -14.60 22.63
C ALA A 160 44.20 -15.84 22.28
#